data_AF-A0A538LXX2-F1
#
_entry.id   AF-A0A538LXX2-F1
#
_cell.length_a   1.000
_cell.length_b   1.000
_cell.length_c   1.000
_cell.angle_alpha   90.00
_cell.angle_beta   90.00
_cell.angle_gamma   90.00
#
_symmetry.space_group_name_H-M   'P 1'
#
loop_
_entity.id
_entity.type
_entity.pdbx_description
1 polymer ?
#
loop_
_entity_poly.entity_id
_entity_poly.type
_entity_poly.pdbx_seq_one_letter_code
_entity_poly.pdbx_strand_id
1 'polypeptide(L)'
;MMRIAFRQTAVLILLAAPAGLAGPAASALASGGTPNPGGVPSSPVTPAPRSAALATWFGPGFYGRRTACGQVLTPAVVGVANRTLPCGTLVTVVYRGHRLTLPVIDRGPYGGNGAQWDLTAGAARALGMTDTARIATRVVGSARNTPTLGQPPAVPVLASTGGISAG
;
A
#
# COMPACT_ATOMS: atom_id res chain seq x y z
N MET A 1 -11.96 -37.66 22.77
CA MET A 1 -13.32 -37.29 23.22
C MET A 1 -13.33 -35.78 23.42
N MET A 2 -14.08 -35.02 22.62
CA MET A 2 -14.74 -33.73 22.94
C MET A 2 -15.26 -33.14 21.61
N ARG A 3 -16.57 -33.18 21.39
CA ARG A 3 -17.27 -32.57 20.25
C ARG A 3 -17.73 -31.19 20.70
N ILE A 4 -17.33 -30.11 20.02
CA ILE A 4 -17.86 -28.76 20.30
C ILE A 4 -18.79 -28.38 19.14
N ALA A 5 -20.08 -28.42 19.42
CA ALA A 5 -21.16 -28.04 18.52
C ALA A 5 -21.38 -26.52 18.59
N PHE A 6 -21.15 -25.82 17.48
CA PHE A 6 -21.55 -24.41 17.32
C PHE A 6 -23.03 -24.35 16.95
N ARG A 7 -23.87 -23.94 17.91
CA ARG A 7 -25.25 -23.48 17.65
C ARG A 7 -25.21 -21.96 17.51
N GLN A 8 -25.31 -21.44 16.29
CA GLN A 8 -25.55 -20.01 16.05
C GLN A 8 -27.03 -19.81 15.75
N THR A 9 -27.73 -19.23 16.72
CA THR A 9 -29.08 -18.67 16.58
C THR A 9 -28.93 -17.27 15.99
N ALA A 10 -29.24 -17.10 14.70
CA ALA A 10 -29.28 -15.79 14.06
C ALA A 10 -30.64 -15.13 14.33
N VAL A 11 -30.63 -14.04 15.08
CA VAL A 11 -31.77 -13.14 15.27
C VAL A 11 -31.74 -12.10 14.15
N LEU A 12 -32.74 -12.14 13.28
CA LEU A 12 -32.92 -11.19 12.17
C LEU A 12 -33.72 -9.98 12.69
N ILE A 13 -33.08 -8.82 12.80
CA ILE A 13 -33.74 -7.55 13.14
C ILE A 13 -34.08 -6.84 11.83
N LEU A 14 -35.38 -6.64 11.61
CA LEU A 14 -35.97 -5.81 10.55
C LEU A 14 -35.53 -4.34 10.72
N LEU A 15 -35.02 -3.71 9.66
CA LEU A 15 -34.99 -2.25 9.55
C LEU A 15 -35.72 -1.79 8.29
N ALA A 16 -36.68 -0.90 8.50
CA ALA A 16 -37.63 -0.36 7.54
C ALA A 16 -37.00 0.65 6.57
N ALA A 17 -37.53 0.67 5.34
CA ALA A 17 -37.24 1.67 4.30
C ALA A 17 -38.35 2.74 4.27
N PRO A 18 -38.02 4.01 3.95
CA PRO A 18 -39.00 4.96 3.46
C PRO A 18 -38.86 5.21 1.94
N ALA A 19 -40.01 5.24 1.28
CA ALA A 19 -40.20 5.53 -0.14
C ALA A 19 -40.53 7.02 -0.35
N GLY A 20 -39.96 7.59 -1.43
CA GLY A 20 -40.62 8.51 -2.37
C GLY A 20 -40.84 9.98 -1.97
N LEU A 21 -40.38 10.90 -2.84
CA LEU A 21 -41.24 11.78 -3.66
C LEU A 21 -40.41 12.69 -4.58
N ALA A 22 -40.94 12.90 -5.79
CA ALA A 22 -40.33 13.55 -6.94
C ALA A 22 -40.58 15.07 -7.01
N GLY A 23 -39.79 15.76 -7.84
CA GLY A 23 -40.12 17.10 -8.35
C GLY A 23 -39.00 17.70 -9.23
N PRO A 24 -39.28 18.08 -10.50
CA PRO A 24 -38.34 18.75 -11.41
C PRO A 24 -38.62 20.27 -11.50
N ALA A 25 -37.60 21.10 -11.76
CA ALA A 25 -37.74 22.37 -12.48
C ALA A 25 -36.37 22.96 -12.85
N ALA A 26 -36.26 23.37 -14.11
CA ALA A 26 -35.14 24.05 -14.73
C ALA A 26 -34.97 25.50 -14.25
N SER A 27 -33.76 26.05 -14.40
CA SER A 27 -33.51 27.33 -15.12
C SER A 27 -32.02 27.60 -15.22
N ALA A 28 -31.60 28.01 -16.41
CA ALA A 28 -30.25 28.41 -16.77
C ALA A 28 -30.05 29.94 -16.66
N LEU A 29 -28.77 30.34 -16.68
CA LEU A 29 -28.18 31.64 -17.06
C LEU A 29 -28.06 32.76 -16.01
N ALA A 30 -26.81 33.04 -15.61
CA ALA A 30 -26.10 34.33 -15.68
C ALA A 30 -24.76 34.18 -14.93
N SER A 31 -23.60 34.10 -15.60
CA SER A 31 -22.76 35.21 -16.08
C SER A 31 -22.25 36.16 -14.99
N GLY A 32 -20.92 36.15 -14.78
CA GLY A 32 -20.14 37.33 -14.39
C GLY A 32 -19.64 37.40 -12.94
N GLY A 33 -18.39 36.99 -12.71
CA GLY A 33 -17.64 37.30 -11.50
C GLY A 33 -16.15 37.01 -11.68
N THR A 34 -15.35 38.06 -11.76
CA THR A 34 -13.89 38.10 -11.98
C THR A 34 -13.05 37.35 -10.93
N PRO A 35 -11.78 37.01 -11.24
CA PRO A 35 -10.88 36.31 -10.31
C PRO A 35 -10.38 37.28 -9.23
N ASN A 36 -10.57 36.94 -7.96
CA ASN A 36 -9.95 37.65 -6.85
C ASN A 36 -8.64 36.92 -6.43
N PRO A 37 -7.45 37.55 -6.48
CA PRO A 37 -6.22 36.99 -5.91
C PRO A 37 -6.22 37.30 -4.41
N GLY A 38 -7.11 36.64 -3.67
CA GLY A 38 -7.20 36.74 -2.21
C GLY A 38 -6.73 35.44 -1.59
N GLY A 39 -5.46 35.38 -1.21
CA GLY A 39 -4.87 34.23 -0.53
C GLY A 39 -5.68 33.84 0.70
N VAL A 40 -6.33 32.69 0.64
CA VAL A 40 -6.79 32.00 1.84
C VAL A 40 -5.55 31.53 2.60
N PRO A 41 -5.40 31.85 3.90
CA PRO A 41 -4.36 31.23 4.70
C PRO A 41 -4.64 29.73 4.69
N SER A 42 -3.75 28.97 4.04
CA SER A 42 -3.74 27.53 4.15
C SER A 42 -3.44 27.23 5.61
N SER A 43 -4.48 26.97 6.41
CA SER A 43 -4.31 26.49 7.77
C SER A 43 -3.27 25.37 7.75
N PRO A 44 -2.22 25.41 8.58
CA PRO A 44 -1.27 24.32 8.62
C PRO A 44 -2.06 23.05 8.94
N VAL A 45 -2.16 22.15 7.97
CA VAL A 45 -2.72 20.83 8.21
C VAL A 45 -1.72 20.17 9.17
N THR A 46 -1.99 20.23 10.46
CA THR A 46 -1.20 19.49 11.44
C THR A 46 -1.32 18.03 11.02
N PRO A 47 -0.23 17.39 10.57
CA PRO A 47 -0.32 16.00 10.17
C PRO A 47 -0.79 15.23 11.39
N ALA A 48 -1.91 14.51 11.25
CA ALA A 48 -2.40 13.64 12.30
C ALA A 48 -1.21 12.79 12.84
N PRO A 49 -1.12 12.58 14.17
CA PRO A 49 -0.02 11.84 14.76
C PRO A 49 0.09 10.49 14.05
N ARG A 50 1.25 10.23 13.45
CA ARG A 50 1.49 8.95 12.78
C ARG A 50 1.62 7.91 13.87
N SER A 51 0.58 7.09 14.06
CA SER A 51 0.64 5.98 15.00
C SER A 51 1.84 5.11 14.67
N ALA A 52 2.74 4.98 15.64
CA ALA A 52 3.94 4.18 15.46
C ALA A 52 3.58 2.69 15.46
N ALA A 53 3.88 2.01 14.36
CA ALA A 53 3.69 0.57 14.20
C ALA A 53 5.02 -0.15 14.38
N LEU A 54 4.98 -1.34 14.97
CA LEU A 54 6.14 -2.23 15.07
C LEU A 54 6.40 -2.87 13.70
N ALA A 55 7.66 -2.83 13.27
CA ALA A 55 8.11 -3.39 12.02
C ALA A 55 9.33 -4.29 12.20
N THR A 56 9.40 -5.33 11.38
CA THR A 56 10.55 -6.20 11.18
C THR A 56 11.07 -6.05 9.75
N TRP A 57 12.06 -6.85 9.37
CA TRP A 57 12.44 -7.00 7.98
C TRP A 57 12.77 -8.45 7.62
N PHE A 58 12.62 -8.79 6.33
CA PHE A 58 12.86 -10.12 5.75
C PHE A 58 13.64 -10.05 4.44
N GLY A 59 14.15 -11.18 3.96
CA GLY A 59 14.81 -11.26 2.66
C GLY A 59 15.77 -12.43 2.56
N PRO A 60 16.91 -12.42 3.29
CA PRO A 60 17.81 -13.56 3.37
C PRO A 60 17.04 -14.83 3.78
N GLY A 61 17.26 -15.94 3.06
CA GLY A 61 16.51 -17.19 3.22
C GLY A 61 15.19 -17.27 2.43
N PHE A 62 14.65 -16.14 1.97
CA PHE A 62 13.44 -16.07 1.13
C PHE A 62 13.73 -15.68 -0.33
N TYR A 63 14.94 -15.20 -0.64
CA TYR A 63 15.33 -14.86 -2.00
C TYR A 63 15.15 -16.05 -2.98
N GLY A 64 14.70 -15.74 -4.19
CA GLY A 64 14.36 -16.73 -5.22
C GLY A 64 12.95 -17.34 -5.07
N ARG A 65 12.27 -17.13 -3.94
CA ARG A 65 10.89 -17.57 -3.74
C ARG A 65 9.91 -16.53 -4.30
N ARG A 66 8.72 -17.01 -4.70
CA ARG A 66 7.60 -16.12 -5.00
C ARG A 66 6.99 -15.59 -3.71
N THR A 67 6.68 -14.30 -3.69
CA THR A 67 5.86 -13.69 -2.65
C THR A 67 4.39 -14.05 -2.87
N ALA A 68 3.55 -13.72 -1.89
CA ALA A 68 2.10 -13.85 -2.02
C ALA A 68 1.49 -12.91 -3.07
N CYS A 69 2.20 -11.86 -3.51
CA CYS A 69 1.75 -10.99 -4.59
C CYS A 69 2.19 -11.44 -5.98
N GLY A 70 3.04 -12.47 -6.07
CA GLY A 70 3.32 -13.23 -7.28
C GLY A 70 4.70 -12.97 -7.92
N GLN A 71 5.38 -11.89 -7.56
CA GLN A 71 6.75 -11.63 -8.01
C GLN A 71 7.79 -12.46 -7.24
N VAL A 72 8.94 -12.70 -7.87
CA VAL A 72 10.09 -13.35 -7.21
C VAL A 72 10.82 -12.34 -6.34
N LEU A 73 11.05 -12.70 -5.07
CA LEU A 73 11.83 -11.87 -4.16
C LEU A 73 13.32 -11.96 -4.51
N THR A 74 13.94 -10.82 -4.77
CA THR A 74 15.40 -10.69 -4.95
C THR A 74 15.95 -9.64 -3.99
N PRO A 75 17.29 -9.57 -3.78
CA PRO A 75 17.89 -8.52 -2.96
C PRO A 75 17.60 -7.09 -3.45
N ALA A 76 17.21 -6.93 -4.71
CA ALA A 76 16.88 -5.63 -5.31
C ALA A 76 15.42 -5.22 -5.08
N VAL A 77 14.54 -6.14 -4.64
CA VAL A 77 13.12 -5.85 -4.45
C VAL A 77 12.93 -4.96 -3.21
N VAL A 78 12.25 -3.83 -3.40
CA VAL A 78 11.88 -2.86 -2.37
C VAL A 78 10.37 -2.90 -2.17
N GLY A 79 9.93 -3.29 -0.98
CA GLY A 79 8.52 -3.40 -0.65
C GLY A 79 8.29 -3.75 0.83
N VAL A 80 7.02 -3.95 1.19
CA VAL A 80 6.60 -4.40 2.52
C VAL A 80 5.63 -5.56 2.44
N ALA A 81 5.62 -6.39 3.47
CA ALA A 81 4.53 -7.31 3.74
C ALA A 81 3.50 -6.67 4.68
N ASN A 82 2.23 -6.95 4.43
CA ASN A 82 1.12 -6.58 5.31
C ASN A 82 0.03 -7.67 5.31
N ARG A 83 -0.64 -7.87 6.45
CA ARG A 83 -1.64 -8.93 6.60
C ARG A 83 -2.86 -8.70 5.70
N THR A 84 -3.37 -7.48 5.64
CA THR A 84 -4.70 -7.19 5.10
C THR A 84 -4.67 -6.31 3.85
N LEU A 85 -3.68 -5.42 3.71
CA LEU A 85 -3.65 -4.49 2.57
C LEU A 85 -3.53 -5.24 1.23
N PRO A 86 -4.21 -4.77 0.16
CA PRO A 86 -4.06 -5.36 -1.17
C PRO A 86 -2.62 -5.28 -1.69
N CYS A 87 -2.22 -6.27 -2.50
CA CYS A 87 -0.98 -6.21 -3.25
C CYS A 87 -0.94 -4.96 -4.14
N GLY A 88 0.20 -4.28 -4.17
CA GLY A 88 0.38 -3.01 -4.88
C GLY A 88 -0.04 -1.77 -4.10
N THR A 89 -0.65 -1.88 -2.92
CA THR A 89 -0.94 -0.70 -2.08
C THR A 89 0.35 0.07 -1.81
N LEU A 90 0.38 1.38 -2.12
CA LEU A 90 1.53 2.24 -1.87
C LEU A 90 1.48 2.77 -0.44
N VAL A 91 2.56 2.54 0.29
CA VAL A 91 2.72 2.94 1.69
C VAL A 91 3.96 3.80 1.82
N THR A 92 3.80 4.99 2.36
CA THR A 92 4.92 5.79 2.84
C THR A 92 5.31 5.30 4.22
N VAL A 93 6.55 4.87 4.37
CA VAL A 93 7.20 4.50 5.63
C VAL A 93 8.17 5.60 6.03
N VAL A 94 8.16 5.97 7.31
CA VAL A 94 9.08 6.95 7.90
C VAL A 94 9.79 6.33 9.10
N TYR A 95 11.12 6.40 9.10
CA TYR A 95 11.99 5.94 10.18
C TYR A 95 13.19 6.87 10.33
N ARG A 96 13.43 7.40 11.55
CA ARG A 96 14.57 8.27 11.88
C ARG A 96 14.85 9.39 10.87
N GLY A 97 13.81 10.09 10.40
CA GLY A 97 13.94 11.17 9.42
C GLY A 97 13.99 10.73 7.95
N HIS A 98 14.27 9.44 7.69
CA HIS A 98 14.18 8.86 6.35
C HIS A 98 12.73 8.54 5.99
N ARG A 99 12.39 8.69 4.70
CA ARG A 99 11.07 8.42 4.15
C ARG A 99 11.19 7.63 2.86
N LEU A 100 10.39 6.57 2.72
CA LEU A 100 10.35 5.75 1.53
C LEU A 100 8.89 5.38 1.21
N THR A 101 8.45 5.63 -0.02
CA THR A 101 7.16 5.14 -0.52
C THR A 101 7.40 3.90 -1.35
N LEU A 102 6.71 2.81 -0.99
CA LEU A 102 6.95 1.49 -1.54
C LEU A 102 5.65 0.67 -1.56
N PRO A 103 5.53 -0.33 -2.45
CA PRO A 103 4.33 -1.15 -2.52
C PRO A 103 4.26 -2.23 -1.44
N VAL A 104 3.03 -2.66 -1.12
CA VAL A 104 2.78 -3.94 -0.45
C VAL A 104 3.01 -5.05 -1.46
N ILE A 105 3.94 -5.94 -1.16
CA ILE A 105 4.42 -6.97 -2.08
C ILE A 105 4.29 -8.39 -1.53
N ASP A 106 3.90 -8.55 -0.27
CA ASP A 106 3.77 -9.86 0.36
C ASP A 106 2.79 -9.83 1.54
N ARG A 107 2.54 -11.00 2.15
CA ARG A 107 1.66 -11.18 3.29
C ARG A 107 2.42 -11.45 4.58
N GLY A 108 1.82 -11.05 5.70
CA GLY A 108 2.41 -11.15 7.04
C GLY A 108 2.62 -9.76 7.67
N PRO A 109 3.47 -9.64 8.70
CA PRO A 109 4.15 -10.74 9.39
C PRO A 109 3.17 -11.60 10.21
N TYR A 110 3.41 -12.90 10.35
CA TYR A 110 2.54 -13.81 11.14
C TYR A 110 3.15 -14.24 12.48
N GLY A 111 4.35 -13.75 12.79
CA GLY A 111 5.01 -14.01 14.08
C GLY A 111 4.25 -13.39 15.25
N GLY A 112 4.38 -14.02 16.42
CA GLY A 112 3.75 -13.58 17.67
C GLY A 112 4.39 -12.36 18.35
N ASN A 113 5.33 -11.68 17.69
CA ASN A 113 6.03 -10.51 18.22
C ASN A 113 5.21 -9.21 18.12
N GLY A 114 3.99 -9.27 17.58
CA GLY A 114 3.11 -8.12 17.43
C GLY A 114 3.49 -7.16 16.30
N ALA A 115 4.44 -7.50 15.41
CA ALA A 115 4.78 -6.66 14.27
C ALA A 115 3.56 -6.46 13.35
N GLN A 116 3.38 -5.27 12.78
CA GLN A 116 2.32 -5.00 11.78
C GLN A 116 2.86 -4.89 10.36
N TRP A 117 4.18 -4.70 10.23
CA TRP A 117 4.87 -4.51 8.95
C TRP A 117 6.13 -5.35 8.90
N ASP A 118 6.45 -5.87 7.73
CA ASP A 118 7.72 -6.55 7.47
C ASP A 118 8.34 -5.93 6.22
N LEU A 119 9.47 -5.24 6.35
CA LEU A 119 10.13 -4.58 5.23
C LEU A 119 11.00 -5.58 4.48
N THR A 120 11.12 -5.46 3.15
CA THR A 120 12.22 -6.18 2.49
C THR A 120 13.57 -5.66 2.99
N ALA A 121 14.60 -6.49 2.95
CA ALA A 121 15.95 -6.09 3.31
C ALA A 121 16.44 -4.88 2.50
N GLY A 122 16.01 -4.74 1.23
CA GLY A 122 16.25 -3.56 0.42
C GLY A 122 15.59 -2.30 0.98
N ALA A 123 14.32 -2.38 1.39
CA ALA A 123 13.59 -1.28 2.03
C ALA A 123 14.19 -0.91 3.41
N ALA A 124 14.53 -1.90 4.22
CA ALA A 124 15.15 -1.70 5.53
C ALA A 124 16.50 -0.99 5.39
N ARG A 125 17.35 -1.43 4.44
CA ARG A 125 18.63 -0.77 4.12
C ARG A 125 18.44 0.67 3.66
N ALA A 126 17.48 0.93 2.77
CA ALA A 126 17.20 2.27 2.27
C ALA A 126 16.72 3.24 3.37
N LEU A 127 16.07 2.72 4.42
CA LEU A 127 15.63 3.49 5.58
C LEU A 127 16.65 3.52 6.74
N GLY A 128 17.74 2.75 6.66
CA GLY A 128 18.70 2.60 7.76
C GLY A 128 18.19 1.79 8.95
N MET A 129 17.23 0.90 8.74
CA MET A 129 16.66 0.02 9.75
C MET A 129 17.43 -1.31 9.80
N THR A 130 18.04 -1.62 10.94
CA THR A 130 18.83 -2.85 11.16
C THR A 130 18.10 -3.92 11.97
N ASP A 131 17.19 -3.50 12.84
CA ASP A 131 16.51 -4.35 13.81
C ASP A 131 15.01 -4.08 13.81
N THR A 132 14.28 -4.86 14.61
CA THR A 132 12.86 -4.59 14.88
C THR A 132 12.71 -3.17 15.46
N ALA A 133 11.84 -2.36 14.86
CA ALA A 133 11.73 -0.95 15.20
C ALA A 133 10.31 -0.43 15.08
N ARG A 134 10.05 0.71 15.72
CA ARG A 134 8.83 1.48 15.53
C ARG A 134 8.97 2.42 14.34
N ILE A 135 8.05 2.31 13.40
CA ILE A 135 7.98 3.13 12.19
C ILE A 135 6.64 3.86 12.12
N ALA A 136 6.61 4.97 11.40
CA ALA A 136 5.38 5.64 11.04
C ALA A 136 4.98 5.26 9.61
N THR A 137 3.71 4.91 9.38
CA THR A 137 3.24 4.54 8.05
C THR A 137 2.00 5.34 7.62
N ARG A 138 1.83 5.48 6.31
CA ARG A 138 0.63 6.07 5.71
C ARG A 138 0.38 5.44 4.34
N VAL A 139 -0.83 4.96 4.11
CA VAL A 139 -1.27 4.57 2.76
C VAL A 139 -1.44 5.83 1.91
N VAL A 140 -0.87 5.83 0.71
CA VAL A 140 -0.84 6.99 -0.20
C VAL A 140 -1.39 6.70 -1.59
N GLY A 141 -1.75 5.45 -1.89
CA GLY A 141 -2.35 5.07 -3.18
C GLY A 141 -2.17 3.59 -3.48
N SER A 142 -2.14 3.24 -4.76
CA SER A 142 -1.89 1.89 -5.24
C SER A 142 -1.12 1.89 -6.56
N ALA A 143 -0.36 0.83 -6.79
CA ALA A 143 0.27 0.45 -8.04
C ALA A 143 -0.36 -0.85 -8.52
N ARG A 144 -0.26 -1.13 -9.84
CA ARG A 144 -0.74 -2.40 -10.38
C ARG A 144 0.09 -3.55 -9.83
N ASN A 145 -0.58 -4.61 -9.37
CA ASN A 145 0.12 -5.84 -9.01
C ASN A 145 0.60 -6.53 -10.29
N THR A 146 1.91 -6.46 -10.54
CA THR A 146 2.57 -7.03 -11.71
C THR A 146 3.77 -7.86 -11.26
N PRO A 147 4.31 -8.78 -12.08
CA PRO A 147 5.50 -9.55 -11.73
C PRO A 147 6.76 -8.69 -11.45
N THR A 148 6.72 -7.41 -11.77
CA THR A 148 7.81 -6.45 -11.53
C THR A 148 7.56 -5.51 -10.35
N LEU A 149 6.51 -5.76 -9.56
CA LEU A 149 6.16 -4.90 -8.43
C LEU A 149 7.31 -4.82 -7.41
N GLY A 150 7.72 -3.60 -7.09
CA GLY A 150 8.82 -3.34 -6.15
C GLY A 150 10.22 -3.65 -6.69
N GLN A 151 10.35 -4.07 -7.96
CA GLN A 151 11.64 -4.16 -8.62
C GLN A 151 12.13 -2.75 -9.01
N PRO A 152 13.45 -2.54 -9.10
CA PRO A 152 13.98 -1.33 -9.71
C PRO A 152 13.42 -1.19 -11.14
N PRO A 153 13.26 0.04 -11.66
CA PRO A 153 12.88 0.23 -13.05
C PRO A 153 13.83 -0.58 -13.94
N ALA A 154 13.27 -1.38 -14.85
CA ALA A 154 14.07 -2.13 -15.80
C ALA A 154 14.93 -1.11 -16.55
N VAL A 155 16.25 -1.23 -16.43
CA VAL A 155 17.14 -0.54 -17.36
C VAL A 155 16.78 -1.12 -18.72
N PRO A 156 16.36 -0.32 -19.72
CA PRO A 156 16.12 -0.84 -21.05
C PRO A 156 17.46 -1.40 -21.53
N VAL A 157 17.58 -2.73 -21.51
CA VAL A 157 18.64 -3.40 -22.23
C VAL A 157 18.33 -3.06 -23.68
N LEU A 158 19.13 -2.19 -24.31
CA LEU A 158 19.03 -1.93 -25.74
C LEU A 158 18.96 -3.31 -26.39
N ALA A 159 17.81 -3.64 -26.97
CA ALA A 159 17.67 -4.88 -27.69
C ALA A 159 18.76 -4.87 -28.76
N SER A 160 19.71 -5.79 -28.65
CA SER A 160 20.78 -5.98 -29.64
C SER A 160 20.13 -6.52 -30.92
N THR A 161 19.58 -5.62 -31.72
CA THR A 161 19.23 -5.89 -33.11
C THR A 161 20.53 -5.91 -33.91
N GLY A 162 21.16 -7.07 -33.99
CA GLY A 162 22.29 -7.29 -34.88
C GLY A 162 22.60 -8.77 -34.89
N GLY A 163 22.57 -9.49 -36.00
CA GLY A 163 22.16 -9.17 -37.37
C GLY A 163 22.32 -10.49 -38.10
N ILE A 164 21.24 -11.00 -38.70
CA ILE A 164 21.33 -12.15 -39.60
C ILE A 164 21.82 -11.64 -40.96
N SER A 165 23.13 -11.62 -41.15
CA SER A 165 23.69 -11.57 -42.50
C SER A 165 23.66 -12.97 -43.07
N ALA A 166 22.62 -13.24 -43.86
CA ALA A 166 22.66 -14.25 -44.90
C ALA A 166 23.45 -13.66 -46.09
N GLY A 167 24.42 -14.41 -46.61
CA GLY A 167 25.25 -14.06 -47.76
C GLY A 167 26.39 -15.04 -47.93
#